data_AF-A0A4R4YA42-F1
#
_entry.id   AF-A0A4R4YA42-F1
#
_cell.length_a   1.000
_cell.length_b   1.000
_cell.length_c   1.000
_cell.angle_alpha   90.00
_cell.angle_beta   90.00
_cell.angle_gamma   90.00
#
_symmetry.space_group_name_H-M   'P 1'
#
loop_
_entity.id
_entity.type
_entity.pdbx_description
1 polymer ?
#
loop_
_entity_poly.entity_id
_entity_poly.type
_entity_poly.pdbx_seq_one_letter_code
_entity_poly.pdbx_strand_id
1 'polypeptide(L)'
;MKAAVNSGGFTVFRDLERRVNRHGRCVNATRDEWFPEPARGADSLSRQRQRARWACADCPVQADCLVVALSYELDEGESWGIWGGVCARDRRQAIRLATQHPGCRPDAFRMARRLLEELEVAGTRVWIELGQLAEFDQRPSSVRKVFLGLVEDFADAP
;
A
#
# COMPACT_ATOMS: atom_id res chain seq x y z
N MET A 1 19.77 34.78 4.02
CA MET A 1 18.63 34.26 4.80
C MET A 1 18.69 32.74 4.77
N LYS A 2 19.22 32.10 5.82
CA LYS A 2 19.31 30.63 5.88
C LYS A 2 17.95 30.10 6.31
N ALA A 3 17.31 29.30 5.45
CA ALA A 3 16.09 28.59 5.81
C ALA A 3 16.36 27.78 7.08
N ALA A 4 15.51 27.94 8.09
CA ALA A 4 15.55 27.10 9.27
C ALA A 4 15.30 25.66 8.82
N VAL A 5 16.33 24.82 8.88
CA VAL A 5 16.18 23.37 8.73
C VAL A 5 15.20 22.92 9.81
N ASN A 6 14.03 22.45 9.38
CA ASN A 6 12.95 21.99 10.25
C ASN A 6 13.41 20.73 10.99
N SER A 7 14.02 20.92 12.17
CA SER A 7 14.62 19.87 12.98
C SER A 7 13.57 18.86 13.48
N GLY A 8 12.30 19.29 13.56
CA GLY A 8 11.16 18.44 13.89
C GLY A 8 10.78 17.45 12.78
N GLY A 9 10.87 17.86 11.51
CA GLY A 9 10.57 16.97 10.38
C GLY A 9 11.58 15.84 10.24
N PHE A 10 12.87 16.16 10.43
CA PHE A 10 13.96 15.18 10.35
C PHE A 10 13.92 14.14 11.50
N THR A 11 13.50 14.55 12.70
CA THR A 11 13.39 13.63 13.84
C THR A 11 12.23 12.66 13.68
N VAL A 12 11.05 13.16 13.28
CA VAL A 12 9.87 12.34 12.99
C VAL A 12 10.15 11.32 11.88
N PHE A 13 10.77 11.75 10.78
CA PHE A 13 11.15 10.86 9.69
C PHE A 13 12.02 9.69 10.17
N ARG A 14 13.08 9.99 10.93
CA ARG A 14 14.00 8.98 11.47
C ARG A 14 13.34 8.01 12.45
N ASP A 15 12.33 8.46 13.21
CA ASP A 15 11.54 7.59 14.09
C ASP A 15 10.68 6.61 13.29
N LEU A 16 10.04 7.08 12.22
CA LEU A 16 9.26 6.23 11.32
C LEU A 16 10.16 5.19 10.64
N GLU A 17 11.32 5.60 10.12
CA GLU A 17 12.29 4.67 9.52
C GLU A 17 12.70 3.57 10.48
N ARG A 18 13.03 3.91 11.73
CA ARG A 18 13.37 2.93 12.76
C ARG A 18 12.22 1.96 13.00
N ARG A 19 10.98 2.46 13.07
CA ARG A 19 9.81 1.62 13.28
C ARG A 19 9.59 0.67 12.10
N VAL A 20 9.71 1.17 10.88
CA VAL A 20 9.58 0.38 9.64
C VAL A 20 10.66 -0.71 9.59
N ASN A 21 11.92 -0.37 9.85
CA ASN A 21 13.03 -1.31 9.84
C ASN A 21 12.97 -2.36 10.96
N ARG A 22 12.22 -2.12 12.05
CA ARG A 22 12.07 -3.07 13.16
C ARG A 22 10.83 -3.95 13.04
N HIS A 23 9.75 -3.43 12.46
CA HIS A 23 8.43 -4.09 12.51
C HIS A 23 7.85 -4.39 11.12
N GLY A 24 8.53 -4.00 10.05
CA GLY A 24 8.13 -4.32 8.68
C GLY A 24 8.18 -5.83 8.43
N ARG A 25 7.12 -6.38 7.84
CA ARG A 25 7.09 -7.79 7.42
C ARG A 25 8.20 -8.12 6.40
N CYS A 26 8.62 -7.13 5.63
CA CYS A 26 9.70 -7.23 4.66
C CYS A 26 11.09 -7.45 5.26
N VAL A 27 11.30 -7.15 6.56
CA VAL A 27 12.63 -7.13 7.20
C VAL A 27 13.33 -8.49 7.11
N ASN A 28 12.57 -9.59 7.14
CA ASN A 28 13.10 -10.95 7.07
C ASN A 28 12.75 -11.67 5.75
N ALA A 29 12.26 -10.93 4.76
CA ALA A 29 11.84 -11.51 3.48
C ALA A 29 12.98 -11.50 2.45
N THR A 30 12.84 -12.31 1.40
CA THR A 30 13.79 -12.30 0.29
C THR A 30 13.56 -11.09 -0.62
N ARG A 31 14.64 -10.59 -1.24
CA ARG A 31 14.59 -9.40 -2.12
C ARG A 31 13.58 -9.58 -3.27
N ASP A 32 13.53 -10.76 -3.87
CA ASP A 32 12.72 -11.02 -5.07
C ASP A 32 11.20 -10.99 -4.79
N GLU A 33 10.79 -11.21 -3.54
CA GLU A 33 9.40 -11.12 -3.11
C GLU A 33 8.91 -9.66 -3.13
N TRP A 34 9.78 -8.72 -2.74
CA TRP A 34 9.47 -7.30 -2.55
C TRP A 34 9.89 -6.40 -3.73
N PHE A 35 10.77 -6.93 -4.60
CA PHE A 35 11.29 -6.26 -5.80
C PHE A 35 11.19 -7.14 -7.04
N PRO A 36 9.98 -7.52 -7.47
CA PRO A 36 9.84 -8.31 -8.68
C PRO A 36 10.19 -7.55 -9.95
N GLU A 37 10.54 -8.33 -10.97
CA GLU A 37 10.50 -7.89 -12.35
C GLU A 37 9.15 -7.22 -12.65
N PRO A 38 9.14 -6.02 -13.25
CA PRO A 38 7.91 -5.31 -13.54
C PRO A 38 7.00 -6.16 -14.43
N ALA A 39 5.76 -6.38 -14.00
CA ALA A 39 4.75 -7.00 -14.84
C ALA A 39 4.63 -6.23 -16.17
N ARG A 40 4.54 -6.95 -17.30
CA ARG A 40 4.37 -6.39 -18.64
C ARG A 40 2.92 -6.57 -19.11
N GLY A 41 2.51 -5.86 -20.15
CA GLY A 41 1.14 -5.95 -20.70
C GLY A 41 0.12 -4.99 -20.06
N ALA A 42 -1.11 -5.04 -20.58
CA ALA A 42 -2.19 -4.10 -20.26
C ALA A 42 -2.61 -4.12 -18.76
N ASP A 43 -2.51 -5.29 -18.13
CA ASP A 43 -2.84 -5.57 -16.72
C ASP A 43 -1.62 -5.51 -15.78
N SER A 44 -0.50 -4.96 -16.26
CA SER A 44 0.71 -4.79 -15.45
C SER A 44 0.48 -4.01 -14.15
N LEU A 45 -0.32 -2.93 -14.20
CA LEU A 45 -0.60 -2.08 -13.05
C LEU A 45 -1.48 -2.78 -12.01
N SER A 46 -2.54 -3.47 -12.44
CA SER A 46 -3.42 -4.20 -11.52
C SER A 46 -2.67 -5.33 -10.80
N ARG A 47 -1.81 -6.07 -11.52
CA ARG A 47 -0.91 -7.07 -10.90
C ARG A 47 0.06 -6.47 -9.89
N GLN A 48 0.68 -5.34 -10.21
CA GLN A 48 1.59 -4.65 -9.28
C GLN A 48 0.86 -4.20 -8.00
N ARG A 49 -0.35 -3.65 -8.15
CA ARG A 49 -1.22 -3.27 -7.02
C ARG A 49 -1.61 -4.47 -6.16
N GLN A 50 -2.04 -5.56 -6.79
CA GLN A 50 -2.44 -6.78 -6.08
C GLN A 50 -1.28 -7.35 -5.27
N ARG A 51 -0.10 -7.45 -5.90
CA ARG A 51 1.10 -7.93 -5.24
C ARG A 51 1.53 -7.03 -4.08
N ALA A 52 1.45 -5.72 -4.25
CA ALA A 52 1.76 -4.77 -3.18
C ALA A 52 0.85 -4.96 -1.96
N ARG A 53 -0.47 -5.09 -2.18
CA ARG A 53 -1.44 -5.37 -1.12
C ARG A 53 -1.15 -6.69 -0.41
N TRP A 54 -0.88 -7.75 -1.16
CA TRP A 54 -0.61 -9.08 -0.59
C TRP A 54 0.68 -9.13 0.21
N ALA A 55 1.78 -8.60 -0.32
CA ALA A 55 3.07 -8.60 0.37
C ALA A 55 3.00 -7.86 1.71
N CYS A 56 2.25 -6.75 1.74
CA CYS A 56 2.08 -5.94 2.95
C CYS A 56 0.88 -6.33 3.81
N ALA A 57 0.11 -7.36 3.47
CA ALA A 57 -1.08 -7.74 4.22
C ALA A 57 -0.74 -7.93 5.72
N ASP A 58 -1.56 -7.32 6.58
CA ASP A 58 -1.43 -7.32 8.04
C ASP A 58 -0.09 -6.77 8.59
N CYS A 59 0.68 -6.04 7.76
CA CYS A 59 1.91 -5.40 8.20
C CYS A 59 1.58 -4.22 9.14
N PRO A 60 2.12 -4.17 10.37
CA PRO A 60 1.70 -3.17 11.38
C PRO A 60 2.21 -1.75 11.10
N VAL A 61 2.99 -1.55 10.05
CA VAL A 61 3.67 -0.29 9.70
C VAL A 61 3.34 0.17 8.28
N GLN A 62 2.21 -0.25 7.69
CA GLN A 62 1.85 0.12 6.31
C GLN A 62 1.86 1.64 6.08
N ALA A 63 1.14 2.40 6.91
CA ALA A 63 1.06 3.86 6.80
C ALA A 63 2.43 4.52 7.00
N ASP A 64 3.14 4.16 8.08
CA ASP A 64 4.47 4.69 8.39
C ASP A 64 5.47 4.41 7.27
N CYS A 65 5.45 3.20 6.71
CA CYS A 65 6.29 2.78 5.59
C CYS A 65 6.01 3.61 4.33
N LEU A 66 4.74 3.91 4.05
CA LEU A 66 4.38 4.74 2.91
C LEU A 66 4.81 6.21 3.09
N VAL A 67 4.72 6.74 4.30
CA VAL A 67 5.21 8.10 4.63
C VAL A 67 6.73 8.17 4.43
N VAL A 68 7.47 7.18 4.93
CA VAL A 68 8.92 7.08 4.72
C VAL A 68 9.25 7.07 3.23
N ALA A 69 8.60 6.21 2.44
CA ALA A 69 8.82 6.12 1.00
C ALA A 69 8.57 7.44 0.28
N LEU A 70 7.44 8.09 0.55
CA LEU A 70 7.09 9.37 -0.08
C LEU A 70 8.04 10.49 0.33
N SER A 71 8.51 10.49 1.57
CA SER A 71 9.47 11.49 2.05
C SER A 71 10.81 11.33 1.32
N TYR A 72 11.33 10.10 1.22
CA TYR A 72 12.50 9.77 0.41
C TYR A 72 12.34 10.21 -1.05
N GLU A 73 11.22 9.88 -1.68
CA GLU A 73 11.01 10.19 -3.10
C GLU A 73 10.87 11.68 -3.40
N LEU A 74 10.39 12.47 -2.44
CA LEU A 74 10.34 13.92 -2.54
C LEU A 74 11.70 14.60 -2.35
N ASP A 75 12.63 13.96 -1.65
CA ASP A 75 13.94 14.53 -1.30
C ASP A 75 15.10 14.02 -2.16
N GLU A 76 15.20 12.70 -2.32
CA GLU A 76 16.36 12.02 -2.91
C GLU A 76 16.07 11.45 -4.30
N GLY A 77 14.79 11.26 -4.63
CA GLY A 77 14.34 10.78 -5.93
C GLY A 77 13.77 9.37 -5.89
N GLU A 78 13.53 8.81 -7.07
CA GLU A 78 12.64 7.68 -7.26
C GLU A 78 13.07 6.39 -6.53
N SER A 79 12.16 5.82 -5.73
CA SER A 79 12.35 4.52 -5.09
C SER A 79 11.62 3.40 -5.87
N TRP A 80 12.17 2.20 -5.81
CA TRP A 80 11.62 0.99 -6.45
C TRP A 80 10.93 0.09 -5.43
N GLY A 81 10.16 -0.89 -5.93
CA GLY A 81 9.54 -1.94 -5.11
C GLY A 81 8.19 -1.55 -4.47
N ILE A 82 7.83 -2.34 -3.45
CA ILE A 82 6.58 -2.23 -2.69
C ILE A 82 6.86 -1.52 -1.36
N TRP A 83 6.07 -0.50 -1.05
CA TRP A 83 6.15 0.25 0.21
C TRP A 83 4.76 0.45 0.79
N GLY A 84 4.54 -0.01 2.03
CA GLY A 84 3.29 0.24 2.74
C GLY A 84 2.02 -0.26 2.02
N GLY A 85 2.12 -1.32 1.22
CA GLY A 85 1.01 -1.85 0.42
C GLY A 85 0.83 -1.16 -0.94
N VAL A 86 1.73 -0.25 -1.31
CA VAL A 86 1.64 0.54 -2.54
C VAL A 86 2.79 0.24 -3.49
N CYS A 87 2.49 0.12 -4.79
CA CYS A 87 3.50 -0.12 -5.82
C CYS A 87 4.18 1.18 -6.27
N ALA A 88 5.40 1.05 -6.82
CA ALA A 88 6.19 2.20 -7.22
C ALA A 88 5.48 3.15 -8.21
N ARG A 89 4.72 2.57 -9.15
CA ARG A 89 3.98 3.34 -10.16
C ARG A 89 2.92 4.25 -9.55
N ASP A 90 2.21 3.79 -8.52
CA ASP A 90 1.16 4.56 -7.86
C ASP A 90 1.74 5.73 -7.06
N ARG A 91 2.81 5.54 -6.29
CA ARG A 91 3.40 6.68 -5.56
C ARG A 91 4.07 7.69 -6.49
N ARG A 92 4.72 7.26 -7.57
CA ARG A 92 5.22 8.17 -8.63
C ARG A 92 4.10 8.99 -9.23
N GLN A 93 2.94 8.38 -9.49
CA GLN A 93 1.77 9.11 -9.97
C GLN A 93 1.29 10.13 -8.93
N ALA A 94 1.19 9.73 -7.65
CA ALA A 94 0.80 10.63 -6.56
C ALA A 94 1.75 11.83 -6.42
N ILE A 95 3.07 11.61 -6.48
CA ILE A 95 4.08 12.67 -6.44
C ILE A 95 3.92 13.60 -7.63
N ARG A 96 3.82 13.06 -8.86
CA ARG A 96 3.61 13.87 -10.06
C ARG A 96 2.39 14.78 -9.94
N LEU A 97 1.28 14.27 -9.42
CA LEU A 97 0.07 15.06 -9.20
C LEU A 97 0.27 16.12 -8.11
N ALA A 98 0.96 15.78 -7.02
CA ALA A 98 1.17 16.69 -5.91
C ALA A 98 2.17 17.82 -6.22
N THR A 99 3.15 17.59 -7.09
CA THR A 99 4.17 18.57 -7.48
C THR A 99 3.79 19.41 -8.70
N GLN A 100 2.56 19.27 -9.23
CA GLN A 100 2.07 20.08 -10.36
C GLN A 100 1.95 21.57 -10.03
N HIS A 101 1.80 21.93 -8.75
CA HIS A 101 1.68 23.31 -8.31
C HIS A 101 3.04 23.88 -7.88
N PRO A 102 3.59 24.88 -8.60
CA PRO A 102 4.88 25.48 -8.26
C PRO A 102 4.84 26.12 -6.86
N GLY A 103 5.91 25.91 -6.08
CA GLY A 103 6.09 26.54 -4.77
C GLY A 103 5.41 25.83 -3.59
N CYS A 104 4.59 24.80 -3.82
CA CYS A 104 4.05 23.96 -2.76
C CYS A 104 4.87 22.67 -2.64
N ARG A 105 5.55 22.47 -1.51
CA ARG A 105 6.14 21.17 -1.20
C ARG A 105 5.03 20.25 -0.69
N PRO A 106 4.80 19.08 -1.33
CA PRO A 106 3.82 18.13 -0.83
C PRO A 106 4.14 17.61 0.57
N ASP A 107 3.10 17.41 1.37
CA ASP A 107 3.21 16.78 2.68
C ASP A 107 3.07 15.26 2.55
N ALA A 108 4.11 14.52 2.93
CA ALA A 108 4.17 13.07 2.76
C ALA A 108 3.08 12.33 3.57
N PHE A 109 2.69 12.82 4.75
CA PHE A 109 1.61 12.24 5.54
C PHE A 109 0.26 12.37 4.84
N ARG A 110 -0.05 13.58 4.36
CA ARG A 110 -1.29 13.85 3.62
C ARG A 110 -1.35 13.00 2.35
N MET A 111 -0.23 12.90 1.63
CA MET A 111 -0.14 12.06 0.44
C MET A 111 -0.35 10.58 0.76
N ALA A 112 0.32 10.05 1.79
CA ALA A 112 0.19 8.65 2.20
C ALA A 112 -1.27 8.31 2.52
N ARG A 113 -1.94 9.16 3.32
CA ARG A 113 -3.34 8.98 3.69
C ARG A 113 -4.25 8.93 2.46
N ARG A 114 -4.11 9.91 1.56
CA ARG A 114 -4.91 9.99 0.33
C ARG A 114 -4.70 8.75 -0.55
N LEU A 115 -3.46 8.28 -0.68
CA LEU A 115 -3.14 7.15 -1.54
C LEU A 115 -3.69 5.83 -0.98
N LEU A 116 -3.66 5.64 0.34
CA LEU A 116 -4.29 4.50 1.00
C LEU A 116 -5.81 4.53 0.81
N GLU A 117 -6.46 5.68 1.03
CA GLU A 117 -7.90 5.87 0.82
C GLU A 117 -8.31 5.58 -0.65
N GLU A 118 -7.58 6.13 -1.63
CA GLU A 118 -7.84 5.92 -3.05
C GLU A 118 -7.71 4.45 -3.46
N LEU A 119 -6.68 3.76 -2.94
CA LEU A 119 -6.44 2.35 -3.26
C LEU A 119 -7.40 1.43 -2.52
N GLU A 120 -7.79 1.71 -1.28
CA GLU A 120 -8.86 0.97 -0.59
C GLU A 120 -10.17 1.06 -1.37
N VAL A 121 -10.60 2.27 -1.73
CA VAL A 121 -11.81 2.49 -2.54
C VAL A 121 -11.72 1.80 -3.90
N ALA A 122 -10.60 1.93 -4.61
CA ALA A 122 -10.41 1.26 -5.89
C ALA A 122 -10.40 -0.27 -5.75
N GLY A 123 -9.88 -0.80 -4.65
CA GLY A 123 -9.96 -2.23 -4.35
C GLY A 123 -11.40 -2.68 -4.21
N THR A 124 -12.16 -2.03 -3.33
CA THR A 124 -13.59 -2.32 -3.12
C THR A 124 -14.40 -2.18 -4.40
N ARG A 125 -14.16 -1.13 -5.21
CA ARG A 125 -14.87 -0.90 -6.47
C ARG A 125 -14.55 -1.96 -7.52
N VAL A 126 -13.29 -2.38 -7.62
CA VAL A 126 -12.86 -3.47 -8.50
C VAL A 126 -13.44 -4.80 -8.05
N TRP A 127 -13.54 -5.09 -6.74
CA TRP A 127 -14.23 -6.30 -6.26
C TRP A 127 -15.75 -6.27 -6.55
N ILE A 128 -16.39 -5.11 -6.48
CA ILE A 128 -17.81 -4.95 -6.84
C ILE A 128 -18.02 -5.15 -8.35
N GLU A 129 -17.14 -4.60 -9.20
CA GLU A 129 -17.23 -4.73 -10.67
C GLU A 129 -16.81 -6.14 -11.16
N LEU A 130 -15.80 -6.77 -10.56
CA LEU A 130 -15.34 -8.13 -10.90
C LEU A 130 -16.18 -9.24 -10.23
N GLY A 131 -17.02 -8.90 -9.24
CA GLY A 131 -18.01 -9.81 -8.66
C GLY A 131 -19.05 -10.34 -9.66
N GLN A 132 -19.03 -9.85 -10.90
CA GLN A 132 -19.81 -10.40 -12.01
C GLN A 132 -19.02 -11.36 -12.93
N LEU A 133 -17.70 -11.55 -12.77
CA LEU A 133 -16.90 -12.29 -13.77
C LEU A 133 -15.76 -13.23 -13.31
N ALA A 134 -15.40 -13.43 -12.03
CA ALA A 134 -14.39 -14.48 -11.75
C ALA A 134 -14.33 -15.05 -10.32
N GLU A 135 -14.55 -16.36 -10.24
CA GLU A 135 -13.85 -17.27 -9.33
C GLU A 135 -12.33 -17.14 -9.54
N PHE A 136 -11.66 -16.33 -8.73
CA PHE A 136 -10.23 -16.47 -8.49
C PHE A 136 -9.98 -16.38 -6.98
N ASP A 137 -10.35 -17.47 -6.31
CA ASP A 137 -9.98 -17.71 -4.93
C ASP A 137 -8.50 -18.09 -4.86
N GLN A 138 -7.69 -17.13 -4.41
CA GLN A 138 -6.40 -17.41 -3.78
C GLN A 138 -6.35 -16.63 -2.47
N ARG A 139 -7.26 -16.96 -1.54
CA ARG A 139 -7.10 -16.61 -0.13
C ARG A 139 -6.11 -17.58 0.54
N PRO A 140 -5.03 -17.12 1.18
CA PRO A 140 -4.33 -17.95 2.15
C PRO A 140 -5.26 -18.23 3.35
N SER A 141 -5.24 -19.49 3.78
CA SER A 141 -6.19 -20.18 4.67
C SER A 141 -6.17 -19.75 6.14
N SER A 142 -6.26 -18.45 6.46
CA SER A 142 -6.21 -18.01 7.88
C SER A 142 -7.23 -16.96 8.33
N VAL A 143 -8.28 -16.68 7.56
CA VAL A 143 -9.37 -15.80 8.04
C VAL A 143 -10.72 -16.51 7.97
N ARG A 144 -10.99 -17.34 8.99
CA ARG A 144 -12.35 -17.77 9.36
C ARG A 144 -12.59 -17.38 10.82
N LYS A 145 -13.82 -16.89 11.07
CA LYS A 145 -14.52 -16.58 12.35
C LYS A 145 -14.62 -15.07 12.63
N VAL A 146 -15.78 -14.44 12.91
CA VAL A 146 -17.18 -14.83 13.18
C VAL A 146 -18.07 -13.59 12.89
N PHE A 147 -19.25 -13.77 12.28
CA PHE A 147 -20.54 -13.02 12.43
C PHE A 147 -21.32 -13.19 11.11
N LEU A 148 -22.55 -13.70 10.99
CA LEU A 148 -23.69 -13.96 11.88
C LEU A 148 -24.39 -15.24 11.39
N GLY A 149 -24.80 -16.10 12.30
CA GLY A 149 -25.87 -17.06 12.03
C GLY A 149 -27.22 -16.39 12.22
N LEU A 150 -28.15 -16.63 11.29
CA LEU A 150 -29.58 -16.84 11.53
C LEU A 150 -30.26 -17.25 10.21
N VAL A 151 -31.38 -17.98 10.36
CA VAL A 151 -32.37 -18.51 9.37
C VAL A 151 -31.97 -19.82 8.66
N GLU A 152 -32.42 -20.99 9.15
CA GLU A 152 -33.69 -21.69 8.81
C GLU A 152 -33.62 -22.30 7.38
N ASP A 153 -33.99 -23.53 7.03
CA ASP A 153 -34.69 -24.65 7.69
C ASP A 153 -34.80 -25.82 6.66
N PHE A 154 -35.10 -27.04 7.12
CA PHE A 154 -35.76 -28.19 6.44
C PHE A 154 -35.14 -29.03 5.28
N ALA A 155 -35.40 -30.35 5.41
CA ALA A 155 -35.41 -31.47 4.43
C ALA A 155 -34.05 -32.11 4.06
N ASP A 156 -33.83 -33.43 4.09
CA ASP A 156 -34.64 -34.61 4.38
C ASP A 156 -33.69 -35.77 4.73
N ALA A 157 -34.13 -36.66 5.63
CA ALA A 157 -33.59 -38.01 5.81
C ALA A 157 -34.15 -38.93 4.69
N PRO A 158 -33.53 -40.07 4.35
CA PRO A 158 -33.46 -41.22 5.27
C PRO A 158 -32.04 -41.67 5.67
#